data_AF-A2BUM9-F1
#
_entry.id   AF-A2BUM9-F1
#
_cell.length_a   1.000
_cell.length_b   1.000
_cell.length_c   1.000
_cell.angle_alpha   90.00
_cell.angle_beta   90.00
_cell.angle_gamma   90.00
#
_symmetry.space_group_name_H-M   'P 1'
#
loop_
_entity.id
_entity.type
_entity.pdbx_description
1 polymer ?
#
loop_
_entity_poly.entity_id
_entity_poly.type
_entity_poly.pdbx_seq_one_letter_code
_entity_poly.pdbx_strand_id
1 'polypeptide(L)'
;MSIILAIDPGISKCGVIVADLTEKKVYEAVVINSCLLLKYVKKKYQDQKNIQCLIGNGTSSEIYINDLNQMVPNVIIAEEKNSTFRAKQRYFEIFPLLGIKCFLPREIFILNKNLDALAALIIMEDYFQVKFDFSKKIKTKTWLK
;
A
#
# COMPACT_ATOMS: atom_id res chain seq x y z
N MET A 1 6.15 -0.53 19.04
CA MET A 1 5.28 -0.23 17.89
C MET A 1 6.14 0.41 16.81
N SER A 2 6.36 -0.32 15.72
CA SER A 2 7.13 0.15 14.56
C SER A 2 6.14 0.35 13.42
N ILE A 3 5.77 1.61 13.16
CA ILE A 3 4.79 1.94 12.13
C ILE A 3 5.51 2.22 10.82
N ILE A 4 5.07 1.52 9.79
CA ILE A 4 5.55 1.66 8.43
C ILE A 4 4.48 2.36 7.61
N LEU A 5 4.90 3.36 6.83
CA LEU A 5 4.11 3.96 5.78
C LEU A 5 4.73 3.54 4.44
N ALA A 6 4.08 2.61 3.74
CA ALA A 6 4.52 2.10 2.45
C ALA A 6 3.76 2.78 1.30
N ILE A 7 4.48 3.14 0.24
CA ILE A 7 3.97 3.90 -0.91
C ILE A 7 4.26 3.14 -2.19
N ASP A 8 3.22 2.94 -2.99
CA ASP A 8 3.30 2.57 -4.40
C ASP A 8 3.10 3.84 -5.24
N PRO A 9 4.18 4.44 -5.79
CA PRO A 9 4.10 5.72 -6.48
C PRO A 9 3.55 5.56 -7.89
N GLY A 10 2.55 6.37 -8.23
CA GLY A 10 2.04 6.49 -9.59
C GLY A 10 1.91 7.95 -10.03
N ILE A 11 1.78 8.17 -11.34
CA ILE A 11 1.70 9.52 -11.93
C ILE A 11 0.42 10.25 -11.50
N SER A 12 -0.73 9.56 -11.49
CA SER A 12 -2.04 10.16 -11.19
C SER A 12 -2.54 9.87 -9.78
N LYS A 13 -2.20 8.69 -9.26
CA LYS A 13 -2.57 8.22 -7.93
C LYS A 13 -1.46 7.35 -7.35
N CYS A 14 -1.37 7.34 -6.03
CA CYS A 14 -0.43 6.52 -5.28
C CYS A 14 -1.19 5.63 -4.30
N GLY A 15 -0.79 4.37 -4.23
CA GLY A 15 -1.22 3.46 -3.18
C GLY A 15 -0.46 3.73 -1.90
N VAL A 16 -1.14 3.74 -0.75
CA VAL A 16 -0.49 3.94 0.55
C VAL A 16 -1.03 2.92 1.55
N ILE A 17 -0.10 2.33 2.29
CA ILE A 17 -0.36 1.43 3.41
C ILE A 17 0.26 2.00 4.67
N VAL A 18 -0.49 2.00 5.77
CA VAL A 18 0.03 2.24 7.11
C VAL A 18 -0.17 0.96 7.93
N ALA A 19 0.93 0.39 8.40
CA ALA A 19 0.92 -0.88 9.11
C ALA A 19 1.88 -0.87 10.31
N ASP A 20 1.62 -1.76 11.25
CA ASP A 20 2.52 -2.07 12.35
C ASP A 20 3.34 -3.31 12.02
N LEU A 21 4.66 -3.14 11.97
CA LEU A 21 5.60 -4.23 11.71
C LEU A 21 5.67 -5.24 12.86
N THR A 22 5.47 -4.80 14.10
CA THR A 22 5.48 -5.66 15.29
C THR A 22 4.24 -6.55 15.32
N GLU A 23 3.06 -5.96 15.11
CA GLU A 23 1.79 -6.72 15.08
C GLU A 23 1.53 -7.42 13.75
N LYS A 24 2.26 -7.05 12.69
CA LYS A 24 2.02 -7.48 11.30
C LYS A 24 0.60 -7.15 10.84
N LYS A 25 0.12 -5.96 11.22
CA LYS A 25 -1.25 -5.52 10.91
C LYS A 25 -1.30 -4.24 10.11
N VAL A 26 -2.12 -4.24 9.07
CA VAL A 26 -2.51 -3.05 8.32
C VAL A 26 -3.60 -2.31 9.09
N TYR A 27 -3.38 -1.02 9.35
CA TYR A 27 -4.36 -0.11 9.96
C TYR A 27 -5.05 0.76 8.92
N GLU A 28 -4.33 1.13 7.88
CA GLU A 28 -4.85 1.96 6.81
C GLU A 28 -4.34 1.44 5.46
N ALA A 29 -5.25 1.38 4.50
CA ALA A 29 -4.96 1.19 3.10
C ALA A 29 -5.76 2.28 2.38
N VAL A 30 -5.11 3.09 1.56
CA VAL A 30 -5.77 4.18 0.82
C VAL A 30 -5.12 4.36 -0.54
N VAL A 31 -5.91 4.84 -1.49
CA VAL A 31 -5.38 5.34 -2.76
C VAL A 31 -5.69 6.82 -2.84
N ILE A 32 -4.65 7.61 -3.03
CA ILE A 32 -4.73 9.08 -2.99
C ILE A 32 -4.23 9.64 -4.31
N ASN A 33 -4.76 10.81 -4.71
CA ASN A 33 -4.21 11.53 -5.85
C ASN A 33 -2.75 11.88 -5.58
N SER A 34 -1.88 11.70 -6.57
CA SER A 34 -0.45 11.94 -6.45
C SER A 34 -0.10 13.35 -5.99
N CYS A 35 -0.90 14.37 -6.35
CA CYS A 35 -0.69 15.75 -5.90
C CYS A 35 -0.92 15.93 -4.38
N LEU A 36 -1.62 15.00 -3.73
CA LEU A 36 -1.89 15.03 -2.30
C LEU A 36 -0.93 14.15 -1.48
N LEU A 37 -0.06 13.36 -2.13
CA LEU A 37 0.83 12.40 -1.47
C LEU A 37 1.71 13.06 -0.41
N LEU A 38 2.46 14.10 -0.78
CA LEU A 38 3.39 14.77 0.13
C LEU A 38 2.67 15.39 1.33
N LYS A 39 1.49 16.00 1.09
CA LYS A 39 0.65 16.55 2.16
C LYS A 39 0.17 15.46 3.11
N TYR A 40 -0.22 14.30 2.57
CA TYR A 40 -0.66 13.15 3.36
C TYR A 40 0.49 12.60 4.22
N VAL A 41 1.66 12.35 3.62
CA VAL A 41 2.84 11.81 4.34
C VAL A 41 3.29 12.78 5.43
N LYS A 42 3.37 14.08 5.12
CA LYS A 42 3.72 15.11 6.10
C LYS A 42 2.79 15.11 7.31
N LYS A 43 1.47 15.02 7.08
CA LYS A 43 0.49 14.95 8.16
C LYS A 43 0.70 13.69 9.01
N LYS A 44 0.85 12.52 8.38
CA LYS A 44 1.09 11.26 9.10
C LYS A 44 2.34 11.31 9.96
N TYR A 45 3.43 11.85 9.42
CA TYR A 45 4.69 12.00 10.15
C TYR A 45 4.58 13.02 11.31
N GLN A 46 3.80 14.09 11.15
CA GLN A 46 3.51 15.03 12.23
C GLN A 46 2.69 14.41 13.36
N ASP A 47 1.68 13.61 13.01
CA ASP A 47 0.85 12.89 13.97
C ASP A 47 1.67 11.81 14.71
N GLN A 48 2.66 11.22 14.03
CA GLN A 48 3.48 10.15 14.56
C GLN A 48 4.93 10.20 14.03
N LYS A 49 5.83 10.81 14.83
CA LYS A 49 7.23 11.06 14.45
C LYS A 49 8.11 9.81 14.25
N ASN A 50 7.66 8.63 14.69
CA ASN A 50 8.40 7.38 14.54
C ASN A 50 7.95 6.52 13.34
N ILE A 51 7.22 7.12 12.39
CA ILE A 51 6.86 6.44 11.13
C ILE A 51 8.11 6.30 10.26
N GLN A 52 8.34 5.07 9.80
CA GLN A 52 9.34 4.74 8.79
C GLN A 52 8.66 4.74 7.41
N CYS A 53 9.19 5.53 6.48
CA CYS A 53 8.64 5.64 5.14
C CYS A 53 9.33 4.68 4.18
N LEU A 54 8.56 3.92 3.42
CA LEU A 54 8.99 2.99 2.39
C LEU A 54 8.32 3.39 1.08
N ILE A 55 9.08 3.53 -0.01
CA ILE A 55 8.55 3.84 -1.34
C ILE A 55 9.09 2.84 -2.36
N GLY A 56 8.21 2.32 -3.22
CA GLY A 56 8.62 1.51 -4.37
C GLY A 56 9.42 2.34 -5.38
N ASN A 57 10.40 1.73 -6.04
CA ASN A 57 11.23 2.36 -7.06
C ASN A 57 10.61 2.38 -8.47
N GLY A 58 9.28 2.38 -8.56
CA GLY A 58 8.54 2.43 -9.83
C GLY A 58 8.85 3.68 -10.66
N THR A 59 8.37 3.73 -11.90
CA THR A 59 8.76 4.71 -12.94
C THR A 59 8.57 6.18 -12.54
N SER A 60 7.66 6.50 -11.63
CA SER A 60 7.43 7.88 -11.14
C SER A 60 8.01 8.16 -9.75
N SER A 61 8.74 7.24 -9.16
CA SER A 61 9.22 7.33 -7.76
C SER A 61 10.21 8.49 -7.54
N GLU A 62 11.08 8.77 -8.51
CA GLU A 62 12.12 9.80 -8.44
C GLU A 62 11.57 11.19 -8.10
N ILE A 63 10.37 11.51 -8.62
CA ILE A 63 9.70 12.80 -8.40
C ILE A 63 9.38 13.00 -6.91
N TYR A 64 9.10 11.92 -6.17
CA TYR A 64 8.71 11.98 -4.77
C TYR A 64 9.89 11.81 -3.82
N ILE A 65 10.93 11.06 -4.21
CA ILE A 65 12.03 10.67 -3.30
C ILE A 65 12.74 11.88 -2.70
N ASN A 66 13.01 12.92 -3.49
CA ASN A 66 13.69 14.12 -2.97
C ASN A 66 12.83 14.85 -1.91
N ASP A 67 11.56 15.08 -2.22
CA ASP A 67 10.64 15.78 -1.32
C ASP A 67 10.34 14.95 -0.06
N LEU A 68 10.20 13.63 -0.20
CA LEU A 68 10.00 12.72 0.92
C LEU A 68 11.21 12.69 1.85
N ASN A 69 12.44 12.68 1.32
CA ASN A 69 13.66 12.70 2.13
C ASN A 69 13.84 14.01 2.92
N GLN A 70 13.29 15.13 2.43
CA GLN A 70 13.29 16.39 3.17
C GLN A 70 12.25 16.39 4.30
N MET A 71 11.17 15.61 4.19
CA MET A 71 10.07 15.58 5.15
C MET A 71 10.21 14.49 6.22
N VAL A 72 10.72 13.32 5.82
CA VAL A 72 10.85 12.13 6.67
C VAL A 72 12.30 11.67 6.61
N PRO A 73 12.98 11.52 7.75
CA PRO A 73 14.35 11.01 7.76
C PRO A 73 14.37 9.55 7.30
N ASN A 74 15.40 9.19 6.52
CA ASN A 74 15.69 7.82 6.11
C ASN A 74 14.53 7.14 5.33
N VAL A 75 14.04 7.78 4.27
CA VAL A 75 13.08 7.13 3.35
C VAL A 75 13.76 5.93 2.70
N ILE A 76 13.13 4.77 2.81
CA ILE A 76 13.62 3.53 2.23
C ILE A 76 13.06 3.38 0.83
N ILE A 77 13.94 3.08 -0.13
CA ILE A 77 13.55 2.78 -1.50
C ILE A 77 13.58 1.25 -1.65
N ALA A 78 12.45 0.65 -2.01
CA ALA A 78 12.32 -0.78 -2.24
C ALA A 78 12.16 -1.11 -3.73
N GLU A 79 12.74 -2.22 -4.15
CA GLU A 79 12.55 -2.74 -5.51
C GLU A 79 11.12 -3.24 -5.71
N GLU A 80 10.47 -2.72 -6.75
CA GLU A 80 9.18 -3.22 -7.20
C GLU A 80 9.35 -4.37 -8.19
N LYS A 81 8.73 -5.53 -7.93
CA LYS A 81 8.75 -6.69 -8.85
C LYS A 81 7.34 -7.18 -9.12
N ASN A 82 6.81 -6.83 -10.31
CA ASN A 82 5.48 -7.26 -10.78
C ASN A 82 4.36 -7.04 -9.73
N SER A 83 4.41 -5.90 -9.01
CA SER A 83 3.53 -5.60 -7.88
C SER A 83 2.05 -5.72 -8.26
N THR A 84 1.67 -5.28 -9.47
CA THR A 84 0.29 -5.28 -9.95
C THR A 84 -0.28 -6.69 -10.11
N PHE A 85 0.50 -7.62 -10.65
CA PHE A 85 0.08 -9.02 -10.79
C PHE A 85 -0.08 -9.67 -9.40
N ARG A 86 0.90 -9.45 -8.53
CA ARG A 86 0.91 -10.00 -7.17
C ARG A 86 -0.18 -9.41 -6.28
N ALA A 87 -0.51 -8.13 -6.46
CA ALA A 87 -1.62 -7.46 -5.80
C ALA A 87 -2.97 -8.15 -6.10
N LYS A 88 -3.19 -8.61 -7.35
CA LYS A 88 -4.39 -9.38 -7.70
C LYS A 88 -4.47 -10.69 -6.93
N GLN A 89 -3.36 -11.43 -6.84
CA GLN A 89 -3.32 -12.66 -6.06
C GLN A 89 -3.56 -12.38 -4.57
N ARG A 90 -2.87 -11.39 -4.02
CA ARG A 90 -2.99 -10.99 -2.61
C ARG A 90 -4.40 -10.54 -2.24
N TYR A 91 -5.12 -9.87 -3.15
CA TYR A 91 -6.52 -9.52 -2.98
C TYR A 91 -7.38 -10.75 -2.62
N PHE A 92 -7.20 -11.87 -3.33
CA PHE A 92 -7.97 -13.10 -3.06
C PHE A 92 -7.46 -13.89 -1.86
N GLU A 93 -6.21 -13.68 -1.42
CA GLU A 93 -5.74 -14.22 -0.14
C GLU A 93 -6.44 -13.52 1.03
N ILE A 94 -6.66 -12.19 0.92
CA ILE A 94 -7.34 -11.38 1.94
C ILE A 94 -8.86 -11.54 1.87
N PHE A 95 -9.41 -11.59 0.65
CA PHE A 95 -10.83 -11.69 0.35
C PHE A 95 -11.09 -12.96 -0.48
N PRO A 96 -11.04 -14.15 0.13
CA PRO A 96 -11.25 -15.39 -0.58
C PRO A 96 -12.65 -15.45 -1.20
N LEU A 97 -12.74 -15.99 -2.41
CA LEU A 97 -14.02 -16.35 -3.01
C LEU A 97 -14.57 -17.55 -2.24
N LEU A 98 -15.85 -17.47 -1.85
CA LEU A 98 -16.52 -18.52 -1.08
C LEU A 98 -17.83 -18.91 -1.79
N GLY A 99 -18.18 -20.20 -1.68
CA GLY A 99 -19.42 -20.75 -2.24
C GLY A 99 -19.52 -20.63 -3.76
N ILE A 100 -20.69 -20.24 -4.25
CA ILE A 100 -20.99 -20.19 -5.70
C ILE A 100 -20.09 -19.18 -6.45
N LYS A 101 -19.53 -18.17 -5.75
CA LYS A 101 -18.61 -17.19 -6.34
C LYS A 101 -17.33 -17.84 -6.90
N CYS A 102 -16.97 -19.03 -6.45
CA CYS A 102 -15.79 -19.76 -6.95
C CYS A 102 -15.94 -20.23 -8.40
N PHE A 103 -17.15 -20.29 -8.95
CA PHE A 103 -17.38 -20.69 -10.35
C PHE A 103 -17.24 -19.53 -11.35
N LEU A 104 -17.10 -18.29 -10.88
CA LEU A 104 -16.92 -17.12 -11.73
C LEU A 104 -15.43 -16.79 -11.91
N PRO A 105 -15.01 -16.29 -13.10
CA PRO A 105 -13.67 -15.78 -13.32
C PRO A 105 -13.28 -14.73 -12.27
N ARG A 106 -12.05 -14.83 -11.74
CA ARG A 106 -11.54 -13.97 -10.66
C ARG A 106 -11.55 -12.49 -11.07
N GLU A 107 -11.27 -12.22 -12.33
CA GLU A 107 -11.14 -10.90 -12.93
C GLU A 107 -12.40 -10.04 -12.73
N ILE A 108 -13.58 -10.68 -12.70
CA ILE A 108 -14.86 -10.00 -12.49
C ILE A 108 -14.92 -9.30 -11.13
N PHE A 109 -14.31 -9.87 -10.10
CA PHE A 109 -14.35 -9.34 -8.73
C PHE A 109 -13.40 -8.16 -8.49
N ILE A 110 -12.41 -7.98 -9.38
CA ILE A 110 -11.38 -6.93 -9.27
C ILE A 110 -11.52 -5.81 -10.31
N LEU A 111 -12.44 -5.93 -11.27
CA LEU A 111 -12.58 -4.97 -12.38
C LEU A 111 -12.75 -3.52 -11.91
N ASN A 112 -13.58 -3.31 -10.89
CA ASN A 112 -13.88 -2.00 -10.30
C ASN A 112 -13.10 -1.74 -9.01
N LYS A 113 -12.00 -2.48 -8.79
CA LYS A 113 -11.18 -2.34 -7.60
C LYS A 113 -9.90 -1.57 -7.87
N ASN A 114 -9.53 -0.73 -6.91
CA ASN A 114 -8.26 -0.04 -6.90
C ASN A 114 -7.25 -0.90 -6.12
N LEU A 115 -6.23 -1.41 -6.83
CA LEU A 115 -5.26 -2.35 -6.28
C LEU A 115 -3.93 -1.68 -5.93
N ASP A 116 -3.78 -0.37 -6.16
CA ASP A 116 -2.51 0.34 -5.92
C ASP A 116 -2.11 0.25 -4.43
N ALA A 117 -3.07 0.35 -3.50
CA ALA A 117 -2.79 0.14 -2.09
C ALA A 117 -2.36 -1.31 -1.77
N LEU A 118 -2.79 -2.31 -2.55
CA LEU A 118 -2.25 -3.67 -2.44
C LEU A 118 -0.86 -3.81 -3.08
N ALA A 119 -0.55 -3.05 -4.12
CA ALA A 119 0.81 -2.99 -4.64
C ALA A 119 1.76 -2.41 -3.58
N ALA A 120 1.35 -1.36 -2.88
CA ALA A 120 2.09 -0.81 -1.72
C ALA A 120 2.27 -1.85 -0.60
N LEU A 121 1.24 -2.66 -0.34
CA LEU A 121 1.32 -3.77 0.61
C LEU A 121 2.36 -4.81 0.15
N ILE A 122 2.35 -5.21 -1.13
CA ILE A 122 3.32 -6.17 -1.67
C ILE A 122 4.75 -5.64 -1.55
N ILE A 123 4.98 -4.37 -1.88
CA ILE A 123 6.30 -3.72 -1.73
C ILE A 123 6.78 -3.82 -0.27
N MET A 124 5.89 -3.55 0.68
CA MET A 124 6.18 -3.69 2.11
C MET A 124 6.45 -5.14 2.52
N GLU A 125 5.61 -6.07 2.09
CA GLU A 125 5.75 -7.50 2.39
C GLU A 125 7.08 -8.06 1.84
N ASP A 126 7.46 -7.65 0.64
CA ASP A 126 8.72 -8.02 0.00
C ASP A 126 9.92 -7.42 0.72
N TYR A 127 9.87 -6.14 1.09
CA TYR A 127 10.99 -5.51 1.76
C TYR A 127 11.26 -6.14 3.14
N PHE A 128 10.19 -6.37 3.93
CA PHE A 128 10.32 -6.93 5.28
C PHE A 128 10.33 -8.46 5.31
N GLN A 129 10.09 -9.14 4.18
CA GLN A 129 9.97 -10.60 4.09
C GLN A 129 8.92 -11.17 5.06
N VAL A 130 7.83 -10.44 5.25
CA VAL A 130 6.76 -10.75 6.21
C VAL A 130 5.40 -10.44 5.59
N LYS A 131 4.43 -11.33 5.75
CA LYS A 131 3.02 -11.06 5.38
C LYS A 131 2.31 -10.28 6.47
N PHE A 132 1.44 -9.37 6.07
CA PHE A 132 0.61 -8.57 6.97
C PHE A 132 -0.86 -8.93 6.81
N ASP A 133 -1.59 -8.91 7.92
CA ASP A 133 -3.04 -9.09 7.95
C ASP A 133 -3.77 -7.75 8.10
N PHE A 134 -5.02 -7.70 7.67
CA PHE A 134 -5.84 -6.50 7.81
C PHE A 134 -6.48 -6.47 9.19
N SER A 135 -6.36 -5.34 9.89
CA SER A 135 -7.14 -5.14 11.11
C SER A 135 -8.64 -5.22 10.77
N LYS A 136 -9.45 -5.81 11.66
CA LYS A 136 -10.90 -6.06 11.46
C LYS A 136 -11.73 -4.82 11.06
N LYS A 137 -11.16 -3.62 11.15
CA LYS A 137 -11.80 -2.33 10.87
C LYS A 137 -11.63 -1.82 9.44
N ILE A 138 -10.84 -2.49 8.58
CA ILE A 138 -10.63 -2.00 7.21
C ILE A 138 -11.86 -2.29 6.36
N LYS A 139 -12.60 -1.23 6.02
CA LYS A 139 -13.84 -1.32 5.25
C LYS A 139 -13.54 -1.68 3.79
N THR A 140 -14.31 -2.59 3.23
CA THR A 140 -14.25 -2.99 1.81
C THR A 140 -14.39 -1.84 0.80
N LYS A 141 -14.91 -0.68 1.25
CA LYS A 141 -15.01 0.56 0.45
C LYS A 141 -13.66 1.17 0.08
N THR A 142 -12.61 0.90 0.85
CA THR A 142 -11.24 1.33 0.57
C THR A 142 -10.76 0.97 -0.83
N TRP A 143 -11.28 -0.14 -1.38
CA TRP A 143 -10.80 -0.73 -2.61
C TRP A 143 -11.65 -0.37 -3.82
N LEU A 144 -12.68 0.47 -3.70
CA LEU A 144 -13.49 0.86 -4.85
C LEU A 144 -12.77 1.94 -5.66
N LYS A 145 -12.85 1.86 -7.00
CA LYS A 145 -12.42 2.92 -7.91
C LYS A 145 -13.32 4.15 -7.80
#